data_AF-A0A3B8Z298-F1
#
_entry.id   AF-A0A3B8Z298-F1
#
_cell.length_a   1.000
_cell.length_b   1.000
_cell.length_c   1.000
_cell.angle_alpha   90.00
_cell.angle_beta   90.00
_cell.angle_gamma   90.00
#
_symmetry.space_group_name_H-M   'P 1'
#
loop_
_entity.id
_entity.type
_entity.pdbx_description
1 polymer ?
#
loop_
_entity_poly.entity_id
_entity_poly.type
_entity_poly.pdbx_seq_one_letter_code
_entity_poly.pdbx_strand_id
1 'polypeptide(L)'
;MTARCHQTLSWTSVLLIPILLLLANPSFAGRMAQAECGGEIPCACGDRVVENYTMTEDLGPCTRDPANPSAELIGLRINSDVTLDCAGYSITGPQDRA
;
A
#
# COMPACT_ATOMS: atom_id res chain seq x y z
N MET A 1 -7.54 -12.54 11.50
CA MET A 1 -6.07 -12.72 11.60
C MET A 1 -5.49 -11.33 11.69
N THR A 2 -5.00 -10.94 12.87
CA THR A 2 -4.65 -9.54 13.18
C THR A 2 -3.32 -9.17 12.51
N ALA A 3 -3.34 -8.27 11.52
CA ALA A 3 -2.11 -7.70 10.96
C ALA A 3 -1.45 -6.83 12.04
N ARG A 4 -0.35 -7.31 12.62
CA ARG A 4 0.47 -6.54 13.55
C ARG A 4 1.46 -5.69 12.75
N CYS A 5 1.37 -4.39 12.92
CA CYS A 5 2.28 -3.42 12.32
C CYS A 5 3.60 -3.42 13.12
N HIS A 6 4.68 -3.97 12.55
CA HIS A 6 6.11 -3.90 12.95
C HIS A 6 6.83 -5.02 12.14
N GLN A 7 8.01 -4.90 11.52
CA GLN A 7 9.28 -4.31 11.91
C GLN A 7 10.16 -4.14 10.65
N THR A 8 10.90 -3.04 10.59
CA THR A 8 11.90 -2.70 9.58
C THR A 8 13.03 -3.75 9.50
N LEU A 9 13.31 -4.28 8.31
CA LEU A 9 14.48 -5.13 8.05
C LEU A 9 15.32 -4.55 6.90
N SER A 10 16.36 -3.83 7.32
CA SER A 10 17.53 -3.44 6.55
C SER A 10 18.18 -4.67 5.93
N TRP A 11 18.34 -4.68 4.60
CA TRP A 11 19.12 -5.70 3.90
C TRP A 11 20.12 -5.04 2.95
N THR A 12 21.33 -4.87 3.47
CA THR A 12 22.54 -4.58 2.70
C THR A 12 22.91 -5.75 1.77
N SER A 13 23.32 -5.39 0.55
CA SER A 13 24.33 -6.09 -0.27
C SER A 13 24.00 -7.48 -0.83
N VAL A 14 23.63 -7.53 -2.12
CA VAL A 14 24.16 -8.56 -3.04
C VAL A 14 24.51 -7.90 -4.39
N LEU A 15 25.80 -7.91 -4.67
CA LEU A 15 26.47 -7.53 -5.91
C LEU A 15 26.08 -8.44 -7.09
N LEU A 16 26.10 -7.85 -8.29
CA LEU A 16 26.52 -8.45 -9.57
C LEU A 16 25.69 -9.61 -10.15
N ILE A 17 24.74 -9.29 -11.03
CA ILE A 17 24.38 -10.13 -12.19
C ILE A 17 24.21 -9.23 -13.43
N PRO A 18 25.28 -8.94 -14.17
CA PRO A 18 25.25 -8.22 -15.44
C PRO A 18 25.11 -9.23 -16.59
N ILE A 19 23.91 -9.45 -17.15
CA ILE A 19 23.67 -10.21 -18.41
C ILE A 19 22.27 -9.77 -18.93
N LEU A 20 22.20 -8.84 -19.89
CA LEU A 20 22.15 -9.14 -21.33
C LEU A 20 20.87 -9.88 -21.79
N LEU A 21 19.66 -9.33 -21.56
CA LEU A 21 18.43 -9.83 -22.24
C LEU A 21 17.17 -8.94 -22.19
N LEU A 22 17.25 -7.61 -22.03
CA LEU A 22 16.04 -6.81 -21.76
C LEU A 22 15.83 -5.51 -22.57
N LEU A 23 16.42 -5.38 -23.77
CA LEU A 23 16.30 -4.16 -24.58
C LEU A 23 15.11 -4.13 -25.57
N ALA A 24 14.17 -5.08 -25.51
CA ALA A 24 13.18 -5.26 -26.58
C ALA A 24 11.70 -5.13 -26.18
N ASN A 25 11.34 -4.52 -25.04
CA ASN A 25 9.93 -4.24 -24.76
C ASN A 25 9.73 -3.03 -23.84
N PRO A 26 9.27 -1.90 -24.38
CA PRO A 26 8.55 -0.93 -23.58
C PRO A 26 7.12 -0.80 -24.12
N SER A 27 6.33 -1.87 -23.99
CA SER A 27 4.89 -1.70 -23.78
C SER A 27 4.71 -1.10 -22.39
N PHE A 28 4.95 0.21 -22.26
CA PHE A 28 4.53 0.99 -21.09
C PHE A 28 3.01 1.04 -21.10
N ALA A 29 2.38 -0.06 -20.71
CA ALA A 29 1.04 -0.03 -20.19
C ALA A 29 1.10 0.82 -18.92
N GLY A 30 0.62 2.06 -19.03
CA GLY A 30 0.45 2.94 -17.90
C GLY A 30 -0.35 2.19 -16.83
N ARG A 31 0.31 1.83 -15.75
CA ARG A 31 -0.37 1.35 -14.55
C ARG A 31 -1.20 2.55 -14.07
N MET A 32 -2.52 2.42 -14.08
CA MET A 32 -3.42 3.41 -13.47
C MET A 32 -2.83 3.78 -12.11
N ALA A 33 -2.43 5.03 -11.95
CA ALA A 33 -1.75 5.48 -10.75
C ALA A 33 -2.71 5.34 -9.58
N GLN A 34 -2.32 4.52 -8.61
CA GLN A 34 -3.02 4.43 -7.34
C GLN A 34 -2.92 5.80 -6.65
N ALA A 35 -4.00 6.28 -6.04
CA ALA A 35 -3.98 7.55 -5.32
C ALA A 35 -2.97 7.47 -4.16
N GLU A 36 -2.22 8.56 -3.98
CA GLU A 36 -1.17 8.67 -2.97
C GLU A 36 -1.66 9.54 -1.82
N CYS A 37 -1.40 9.11 -0.58
CA CYS A 37 -1.80 9.79 0.65
C CYS A 37 -0.66 9.81 1.68
N GLY A 38 -0.84 10.59 2.76
CA GLY A 38 0.11 10.74 3.84
C GLY A 38 0.44 12.20 4.17
N GLY A 39 1.15 12.43 5.26
CA GLY A 39 1.40 13.78 5.79
C GLY A 39 0.10 14.44 6.21
N GLU A 40 -0.23 15.55 5.54
CA GLU A 40 -1.50 16.28 5.72
C GLU A 40 -2.64 15.75 4.85
N ILE A 41 -2.34 14.84 3.90
CA ILE A 41 -3.34 14.29 2.97
C ILE A 41 -4.01 13.08 3.65
N PRO A 42 -5.34 13.14 3.90
CA PRO A 42 -6.06 12.04 4.52
C PRO A 42 -6.09 10.83 3.60
N CYS A 43 -5.84 9.66 4.18
CA CYS A 43 -5.83 8.39 3.45
C CYS A 43 -7.23 7.75 3.38
N ALA A 44 -7.58 7.17 2.23
CA ALA A 44 -8.78 6.40 2.00
C ALA A 44 -8.48 4.94 1.60
N CYS A 45 -9.51 4.09 1.62
CA CYS A 45 -9.39 2.70 1.20
C CYS A 45 -8.91 2.61 -0.27
N GLY A 46 -7.82 1.89 -0.50
CA GLY A 46 -7.22 1.73 -1.82
C GLY A 46 -6.08 2.70 -2.11
N ASP A 47 -5.74 3.59 -1.18
CA ASP A 47 -4.61 4.52 -1.34
C ASP A 47 -3.26 3.87 -1.04
N ARG A 48 -2.21 4.53 -1.53
CA ARG A 48 -0.82 4.25 -1.19
C ARG A 48 -0.29 5.34 -0.25
N VAL A 49 0.11 4.94 0.94
CA VAL A 49 0.80 5.78 1.91
C VAL A 49 2.23 6.00 1.42
N VAL A 50 2.53 7.24 1.03
CA VAL A 50 3.85 7.66 0.50
C VAL A 50 4.61 8.61 1.44
N GLU A 51 3.94 9.07 2.50
CA GLU A 51 4.51 9.89 3.57
C GLU A 51 4.00 9.43 4.93
N ASN A 52 4.70 9.77 6.02
CA ASN A 52 4.27 9.46 7.39
C ASN A 52 2.85 9.97 7.63
N TYR A 53 1.97 9.13 8.17
CA TYR A 53 0.57 9.46 8.37
C TYR A 53 0.09 9.02 9.75
N THR A 54 -0.64 9.90 10.42
CA THR A 54 -1.38 9.57 11.64
C THR A 54 -2.86 9.53 11.30
N MET A 55 -3.51 8.39 11.52
CA MET A 55 -4.93 8.24 11.26
C MET A 55 -5.74 9.16 12.18
N THR A 56 -6.78 9.76 11.62
CA THR A 56 -7.72 10.62 12.34
C THR A 56 -9.11 10.03 12.46
N GLU A 57 -9.36 8.88 11.80
CA GLU A 57 -10.64 8.18 11.79
C GLU A 57 -10.46 6.70 11.45
N ASP A 58 -11.48 5.89 11.74
CA ASP A 58 -11.55 4.50 11.31
C ASP A 58 -11.71 4.41 9.79
N LEU A 59 -10.92 3.55 9.15
CA LEU A 59 -11.01 3.28 7.71
C LEU A 59 -11.70 1.95 7.47
N GLY A 60 -12.93 2.00 6.98
CA GLY A 60 -13.61 0.84 6.46
C GLY A 60 -15.13 0.85 6.65
N PRO A 61 -15.82 -0.24 6.24
CA PRO A 61 -15.24 -1.45 5.65
C PRO A 61 -14.67 -1.19 4.24
N CYS A 62 -13.38 -1.43 4.06
CA CYS A 62 -12.74 -1.29 2.76
C CYS A 62 -13.18 -2.46 1.86
N THR A 63 -14.12 -2.20 0.96
CA THR A 63 -14.63 -3.22 0.02
C THR A 63 -13.87 -3.19 -1.30
N ARG A 64 -13.78 -4.35 -1.97
CA ARG A 64 -13.28 -4.41 -3.35
C ARG A 64 -14.18 -3.56 -4.25
N ASP A 65 -13.58 -2.74 -5.10
CA ASP A 65 -14.30 -1.97 -6.10
C ASP A 65 -15.03 -2.92 -7.08
N PRO A 66 -16.38 -2.86 -7.18
CA PRO A 66 -17.12 -3.70 -8.12
C PRO A 66 -16.85 -3.34 -9.59
N ALA A 67 -16.41 -2.11 -9.89
CA ALA A 67 -16.08 -1.68 -11.24
C ALA A 67 -14.69 -2.17 -11.70
N ASN A 68 -13.81 -2.53 -10.76
CA ASN A 68 -12.48 -3.05 -11.06
C ASN A 68 -12.11 -4.20 -10.10
N PRO A 69 -12.61 -5.43 -10.35
CA PRO A 69 -12.35 -6.58 -9.48
C PRO A 69 -10.88 -7.03 -9.49
N SER A 70 -10.10 -6.58 -10.48
CA SER A 70 -8.66 -6.80 -10.61
C SER A 70 -7.84 -5.77 -9.82
N ALA A 71 -8.45 -4.68 -9.33
CA ALA A 71 -7.83 -3.81 -8.36
C ALA A 71 -7.71 -4.60 -7.05
N GLU A 72 -6.50 -5.08 -6.79
CA GLU A 72 -6.12 -5.87 -5.61
C GLU A 72 -6.19 -5.06 -4.29
N LEU A 73 -6.78 -3.86 -4.34
CA LEU A 73 -6.68 -2.81 -3.34
C LEU A 73 -7.92 -2.84 -2.44
N ILE A 74 -7.79 -3.51 -1.30
CA ILE A 74 -8.87 -3.70 -0.30
C ILE A 74 -8.52 -2.92 0.99
N GLY A 75 -7.49 -2.06 0.97
CA GLY A 75 -7.00 -1.32 2.14
C GLY A 75 -5.88 -0.35 1.78
N LEU A 76 -5.06 0.04 2.77
CA LEU A 76 -3.89 0.89 2.55
C LEU A 76 -2.66 0.08 2.12
N ARG A 77 -1.88 0.62 1.18
CA ARG A 77 -0.54 0.11 0.85
C ARG A 77 0.51 1.04 1.42
N ILE A 78 1.49 0.48 2.11
CA ILE A 78 2.52 1.26 2.79
C ILE A 78 3.83 1.09 2.02
N ASN A 79 4.45 2.20 1.60
CA ASN A 79 5.83 2.17 1.08
C ASN A 79 6.82 1.83 2.20
N SER A 80 7.99 1.28 1.87
CA SER A 80 8.98 0.78 2.85
C SER A 80 9.50 1.82 3.84
N ASP A 81 9.37 3.11 3.54
CA ASP A 81 10.06 4.19 4.25
C ASP A 81 9.10 5.15 4.97
N VAL A 82 7.85 4.74 5.20
CA VAL A 82 6.82 5.57 5.83
C VAL A 82 6.22 4.88 7.04
N THR A 83 5.88 5.68 8.03
CA THR A 83 5.21 5.23 9.26
C THR A 83 3.71 5.52 9.14
N LEU A 84 2.90 4.50 9.35
CA LEU A 84 1.47 4.63 9.57
C LEU A 84 1.18 4.47 11.07
N ASP A 85 0.82 5.56 11.73
CA ASP A 85 0.33 5.56 13.12
C ASP A 85 -1.20 5.50 13.10
N CYS A 86 -1.77 4.43 13.65
CA CYS A 86 -3.21 4.27 13.69
C CYS A 86 -3.89 5.15 14.76
N ALA A 87 -3.16 5.72 15.73
CA ALA A 87 -3.71 6.58 16.79
C ALA A 87 -4.94 6.00 17.54
N GLY A 88 -5.08 4.68 17.60
CA GLY A 88 -6.22 4.00 18.20
C GLY A 88 -7.39 3.70 17.26
N TYR A 89 -7.33 4.17 16.01
CA TYR A 89 -8.28 3.83 14.95
C TYR A 89 -7.96 2.49 14.29
N SER A 90 -8.94 1.98 13.55
CA SER A 90 -8.92 0.67 12.91
C SER A 90 -9.03 0.76 11.39
N ILE A 91 -8.44 -0.21 10.70
CA ILE A 91 -8.65 -0.44 9.27
C ILE A 91 -9.37 -1.78 9.14
N THR A 92 -10.59 -1.75 8.62
CA THR A 92 -11.47 -2.93 8.57
C THR A 92 -11.70 -3.38 7.14
N GLY A 93 -11.37 -4.63 6.84
CA GLY A 93 -11.65 -5.26 5.55
C GLY A 93 -12.94 -6.07 5.54
N PRO A 94 -13.33 -6.64 4.37
CA PRO A 94 -14.58 -7.39 4.20
C PRO A 94 -14.63 -8.68 5.02
N GLN A 95 -13.46 -9.20 5.38
CA GLN A 95 -13.28 -10.45 6.13
C GLN A 95 -13.06 -10.22 7.64
N ASP A 96 -13.02 -8.97 8.08
CA ASP A 96 -12.77 -8.61 9.50
C ASP A 96 -14.07 -8.48 10.31
N ARG A 97 -15.17 -9.09 9.84
CA ARG A 97 -16.43 -9.12 10.60
C ARG A 97 -16.28 -9.98 11.86
N ALA A 98 -16.76 -9.43 12.97
CA ALA A 98 -17.02 -10.12 14.24
C ALA A 98 -18.14 -11.16 14.10
#